data_AF-X1VXV2-F1
#
_entry.id   AF-X1VXV2-F1
#
_cell.length_a   1.000
_cell.length_b   1.000
_cell.length_c   1.000
_cell.angle_alpha   90.00
_cell.angle_beta   90.00
_cell.angle_gamma   90.00
#
_symmetry.space_group_name_H-M   'P 1'
#
loop_
_entity.id
_entity.type
_entity.pdbx_description
1 polymer ?
#
loop_
_entity_poly.entity_id
_entity_poly.type
_entity_poly.pdbx_seq_one_letter_code
_entity_poly.pdbx_strand_id
1 'polypeptide(L)' 'FYWGGWGGSHVTMDLDAKLSWAFAMNKMIMSLTGDPRTLKIREAMLQTY' A
#
# COMPACT_ATOMS: atom_id res chain seq x y z
N PHE A 1 5.55 4.44 9.02
CA PHE A 1 6.29 4.95 7.83
C PHE A 1 5.92 4.12 6.61
N TYR A 2 6.12 4.63 5.39
CA TYR A 2 5.78 3.92 4.15
C TYR A 2 6.80 4.17 3.03
N TRP A 3 6.83 3.28 2.04
CA TRP A 3 7.58 3.47 0.79
C TRP A 3 6.78 2.97 -0.41
N GLY A 4 6.85 3.70 -1.52
CA GLY A 4 6.23 3.33 -2.79
C GLY A 4 7.28 3.09 -3.87
N GLY A 5 7.08 2.05 -4.67
CA GLY A 5 7.88 1.78 -5.87
C GLY A 5 7.14 2.20 -7.13
N TRP A 6 7.92 2.61 -8.14
CA TRP A 6 7.39 2.91 -9.46
C TRP A 6 6.60 1.72 -10.01
N GLY A 7 5.43 1.98 -10.57
CA GLY A 7 4.52 0.93 -11.05
C GLY A 7 3.43 0.50 -10.07
N GLY A 8 3.55 0.88 -8.79
CA GLY A 8 2.50 0.72 -7.80
C GLY A 8 2.81 -0.18 -6.61
N SER A 9 4.04 -0.72 -6.50
CA SER A 9 4.45 -1.48 -5.32
C SER A 9 4.48 -0.59 -4.08
N HIS A 10 4.18 -1.18 -2.92
CA HIS A 10 4.00 -0.41 -1.69
C HIS A 10 4.34 -1.24 -0.45
N VAL A 11 4.89 -0.60 0.56
CA VAL A 11 5.09 -1.16 1.90
C VAL A 11 4.73 -0.11 2.94
N THR A 12 4.04 -0.51 4.00
CA THR A 12 3.71 0.34 5.15
C THR A 12 3.99 -0.41 6.45
N MET A 13 4.54 0.31 7.43
CA MET A 13 4.59 -0.10 8.83
C MET A 13 3.87 0.96 9.66
N ASP A 14 2.76 0.57 10.27
CA ASP A 14 1.94 1.36 11.18
C ASP A 14 2.14 0.82 12.60
N LEU A 15 2.87 1.58 13.42
CA LEU A 15 3.22 1.16 14.78
C LEU A 15 2.05 1.35 15.75
N ASP A 16 1.16 2.31 15.48
CA ASP A 16 -0.01 2.57 16.31
C ASP A 16 -1.03 1.44 16.15
N ALA A 17 -1.24 0.99 14.92
CA ALA A 17 -2.10 -0.15 14.60
C ALA A 17 -1.41 -1.53 14.79
N LYS A 18 -0.11 -1.56 15.11
CA LYS A 18 0.72 -2.78 15.14
C LYS A 18 0.60 -3.60 13.84
N LEU A 19 0.56 -2.92 12.70
CA LEU A 19 0.28 -3.48 11.39
C LEU A 19 1.46 -3.25 10.43
N SER A 20 1.86 -4.31 9.73
CA SER A 20 2.83 -4.25 8.63
C SER A 20 2.26 -4.96 7.41
N TRP A 21 2.34 -4.32 6.24
CA TRP A 21 1.87 -4.92 4.99
C TRP A 21 2.67 -4.46 3.77
N ALA A 22 2.66 -5.29 2.74
CA ALA A 22 3.30 -5.03 1.46
C ALA A 22 2.42 -5.48 0.29
N PHE A 23 2.53 -4.78 -0.83
CA PHE A 23 1.86 -5.10 -2.08
C PHE A 23 2.87 -5.07 -3.23
N ALA A 24 2.95 -6.18 -3.96
CA ALA A 24 3.80 -6.33 -5.14
C ALA A 24 2.95 -6.83 -6.31
N MET A 25 3.18 -6.29 -7.50
CA MET A 25 2.50 -6.66 -8.73
C MET A 25 3.44 -6.52 -9.93
N ASN A 26 3.07 -7.15 -11.04
CA ASN A 26 3.76 -7.02 -12.33
C ASN A 26 3.00 -6.13 -13.33
N LYS A 27 1.69 -5.94 -13.16
CA LYS A 27 0.89 -5.01 -13.96
C LYS A 27 1.06 -3.60 -13.42
N MET A 28 1.98 -2.86 -14.00
CA MET A 28 2.39 -1.53 -13.54
C MET A 28 1.43 -0.44 -14.01
N ILE A 29 1.33 0.64 -13.24
CA ILE A 29 0.74 1.91 -13.67
C ILE A 29 1.84 2.96 -13.87
N MET A 30 1.58 3.98 -14.69
CA MET A 30 2.51 5.08 -14.93
C MET A 30 2.44 6.12 -13.80
N SER A 31 2.78 5.70 -12.58
CA SER A 31 2.80 6.58 -11.41
C SER A 31 3.86 6.15 -10.40
N LEU A 32 4.33 7.11 -9.60
CA LEU A 32 5.17 6.89 -8.42
C LEU A 32 4.33 6.68 -7.15
N THR A 33 3.11 7.21 -7.11
CA THR A 33 2.24 7.21 -5.92
C THR A 33 0.78 7.03 -6.31
N GLY A 34 -0.09 6.81 -5.31
CA GLY A 34 -1.54 6.82 -5.52
C GLY A 34 -2.08 5.67 -6.37
N ASP A 35 -1.46 4.49 -6.30
CA ASP A 35 -2.03 3.30 -6.93
C ASP A 35 -3.41 2.99 -6.31
N PRO A 36 -4.51 3.02 -7.08
CA PRO A 36 -5.84 2.78 -6.53
C PRO A 36 -5.99 1.41 -5.85
N ARG A 37 -5.17 0.42 -6.23
CA ARG A 37 -5.16 -0.92 -5.63
C ARG A 37 -4.62 -0.89 -4.20
N THR A 38 -3.54 -0.14 -3.96
CA THR A 38 -2.94 -0.02 -2.62
C THR A 38 -3.84 0.79 -1.69
N LEU A 39 -4.52 1.81 -2.22
CA LEU A 39 -5.53 2.57 -1.46
C LEU A 39 -6.68 1.68 -0.99
N LYS A 40 -7.23 0.86 -1.88
CA LYS A 40 -8.31 -0.09 -1.52
C LYS A 40 -7.88 -1.13 -0.48
N ILE A 41 -6.66 -1.66 -0.61
CA ILE A 41 -6.11 -2.61 0.39
C ILE A 41 -5.98 -1.92 1.74
N ARG A 42 -5.44 -0.70 1.79
CA ARG A 42 -5.33 0.09 3.02
C ARG A 42 -6.69 0.35 3.65
N GLU A 43 -7.68 0.77 2.87
CA GLU A 43 -9.04 1.02 3.36
C GLU A 43 -9.67 -0.25 3.95
N ALA A 44 -9.53 -1.39 3.27
CA ALA A 44 -10.05 -2.67 3.78
C ALA A 44 -9.38 -3.07 5.11
N MET A 45 -8.07 -2.87 5.24
CA MET A 45 -7.37 -3.12 6.50
C MET A 45 -7.91 -2.21 7.61
N LEU A 46 -8.01 -0.91 7.37
CA LEU A 46 -8.46 0.07 8.37
C LEU A 46 -9.93 -0.08 8.78
N GLN A 47 -10.81 -0.59 7.91
CA GLN A 47 -12.20 -0.89 8.28
C GLN A 47 -12.32 -2.07 9.26
N THR A 48 -11.24 -2.82 9.46
CA THR A 48 -11.22 -4.02 10.31
C THR A 48 -10.59 -3.75 11.69
N TYR A 49 -10.12 -2.51 11.94
CA TYR A 49 -9.60 -2.02 13.22
C TYR A 49 -10.57 -1.02 13.86
#